data_AF-A0A2F0AEJ7-F1
#
_entry.id   AF-A0A2F0AEJ7-F1
#
_cell.length_a   1.000
_cell.length_b   1.000
_cell.length_c   1.000
_cell.angle_alpha   90.00
_cell.angle_beta   90.00
_cell.angle_gamma   90.00
#
_symmetry.space_group_name_H-M   'P 1'
#
loop_
_entity.id
_entity.type
_entity.pdbx_description
1 polymer ?
#
loop_
_entity_poly.entity_id
_entity_poly.type
_entity_poly.pdbx_seq_one_letter_code
_entity_poly.pdbx_strand_id
1 'polypeptide(L)'
;MISLKNEIARKIIHLSSIIIPIFLLFYGKELTLLYLLPITIFFLILDILRIRSKNFKSLYNYFFISITRKNESKKLTGASYVFLSSLIIIFFFSENIAVISLFIMIISDT
;
A
#
# COMPACT_ATOMS: atom_id res chain seq x y z
N MET A 1 -8.64 -19.25 -6.64
CA MET A 1 -9.27 -17.92 -6.63
C MET A 1 -9.58 -17.56 -5.18
N ILE A 2 -9.49 -16.27 -4.82
CA ILE A 2 -9.94 -15.77 -3.50
C ILE A 2 -11.48 -15.72 -3.52
N SER A 3 -12.13 -15.85 -2.35
CA SER A 3 -13.59 -15.71 -2.25
C SER A 3 -14.03 -14.26 -2.51
N LEU A 4 -15.25 -14.05 -3.00
CA LEU A 4 -15.78 -12.70 -3.26
C LEU A 4 -15.69 -11.79 -2.02
N LYS A 5 -16.01 -12.32 -0.83
CA LYS A 5 -15.92 -11.59 0.45
C LYS A 5 -14.50 -11.06 0.71
N ASN A 6 -13.48 -11.89 0.48
CA ASN A 6 -12.09 -11.52 0.73
C ASN A 6 -11.56 -10.56 -0.36
N GLU A 7 -12.04 -10.67 -1.59
CA GLU A 7 -11.71 -9.71 -2.65
C GLU A 7 -12.30 -8.32 -2.37
N ILE A 8 -13.55 -8.26 -1.89
CA ILE A 8 -14.16 -7.01 -1.41
C ILE A 8 -13.34 -6.43 -0.25
N ALA A 9 -12.91 -7.25 0.71
CA ALA A 9 -12.06 -6.78 1.81
C ALA A 9 -10.73 -6.20 1.30
N ARG A 10 -10.08 -6.84 0.31
CA ARG A 10 -8.87 -6.30 -0.34
C ARG A 10 -9.11 -4.94 -0.98
N LYS A 11 -10.22 -4.80 -1.72
CA LYS A 11 -10.62 -3.55 -2.37
C LYS A 11 -10.90 -2.43 -1.37
N ILE A 12 -11.53 -2.74 -0.24
CA ILE A 12 -11.74 -1.78 0.86
C ILE A 12 -10.40 -1.32 1.46
N ILE A 13 -9.46 -2.25 1.69
CA ILE A 13 -8.12 -1.91 2.17
C ILE A 13 -7.39 -1.04 1.13
N HIS A 14 -7.51 -1.36 -0.16
CA HIS A 14 -6.92 -0.55 -1.22
C HIS A 14 -7.50 0.87 -1.25
N LEU A 15 -8.83 1.02 -1.21
CA LEU A 15 -9.52 2.32 -1.11
C LEU A 15 -9.09 3.15 0.09
N SER A 16 -8.75 2.54 1.22
CA SER A 16 -8.29 3.28 2.40
C SER A 16 -7.03 4.14 2.13
N SER A 17 -6.27 3.79 1.08
CA SER A 17 -5.10 4.55 0.62
C SER A 17 -5.45 5.94 0.08
N ILE A 18 -6.74 6.26 -0.14
CA ILE A 18 -7.23 7.59 -0.55
C ILE A 18 -6.85 8.67 0.47
N ILE A 19 -6.56 8.28 1.71
CA ILE A 19 -6.04 9.17 2.73
C ILE A 19 -4.72 9.83 2.32
N ILE A 20 -3.90 9.19 1.47
CA ILE A 20 -2.61 9.73 1.02
C ILE A 20 -2.80 10.98 0.14
N PRO A 21 -3.53 10.94 -1.00
CA PRO A 21 -3.76 12.14 -1.80
C PRO A 21 -4.60 13.20 -1.07
N ILE A 22 -5.51 12.81 -0.17
CA ILE A 22 -6.24 13.75 0.68
C ILE A 22 -5.26 14.49 1.62
N PHE A 23 -4.37 13.76 2.29
CA PHE A 23 -3.37 14.37 3.17
C PHE A 23 -2.44 15.32 2.39
N LEU A 24 -2.05 14.94 1.18
CA LEU A 24 -1.26 15.78 0.28
C LEU A 24 -1.96 17.10 -0.05
N LEU A 25 -3.28 17.09 -0.32
CA LEU A 25 -4.04 18.30 -0.60
C LEU A 25 -4.10 19.28 0.58
N PHE A 26 -4.20 18.77 1.81
CA PHE A 26 -4.37 19.60 3.00
C PHE A 26 -3.06 20.07 3.63
N TYR A 27 -2.01 19.25 3.55
CA TYR A 27 -0.76 19.47 4.30
C TYR A 27 0.46 19.68 3.39
N GLY A 28 0.30 19.52 2.08
CA GLY A 28 1.36 19.72 1.11
C GLY A 28 2.41 18.60 1.07
N LYS A 29 3.32 18.72 0.11
CA LYS A 29 4.30 17.68 -0.24
C LYS A 29 5.29 17.37 0.87
N GLU A 30 5.82 18.39 1.55
CA GLU A 30 6.87 18.20 2.56
C GLU A 30 6.38 17.36 3.74
N LEU A 31 5.25 17.73 4.35
CA LEU A 31 4.65 16.98 5.46
C LEU A 31 4.20 15.58 5.02
N THR A 32 3.64 15.46 3.81
CA THR A 32 3.22 14.16 3.29
C THR A 32 4.40 13.21 3.15
N LEU A 33 5.50 13.66 2.55
CA LEU A 33 6.72 12.85 2.39
C LEU A 33 7.37 12.51 3.74
N LEU A 34 7.35 13.43 4.70
CA LEU A 34 7.89 13.22 6.05
C LEU A 34 7.24 12.00 6.73
N TYR A 35 5.93 11.82 6.61
CA TYR A 35 5.22 10.67 7.17
C TYR A 35 5.20 9.46 6.25
N LEU A 36 5.08 9.67 4.93
CA LEU A 36 4.96 8.58 3.96
C LEU A 36 6.26 7.78 3.83
N LEU A 37 7.43 8.43 3.92
CA LEU A 37 8.73 7.76 3.82
C LEU A 37 8.93 6.68 4.91
N PRO A 38 8.82 6.97 6.21
CA PRO A 38 8.99 5.95 7.25
C PRO A 38 7.92 4.85 7.16
N ILE A 39 6.68 5.18 6.80
CA ILE A 39 5.61 4.19 6.59
C ILE A 39 5.98 3.24 5.44
N THR A 40 6.48 3.78 4.32
CA THR A 40 6.91 2.98 3.17
C THR A 40 8.03 2.02 3.56
N ILE A 41 9.05 2.52 4.26
CA ILE A 41 10.17 1.70 4.75
C ILE A 41 9.66 0.59 5.68
N PHE A 42 8.76 0.92 6.60
CA PHE A 42 8.18 -0.03 7.53
C PHE A 42 7.46 -1.18 6.80
N PHE A 43 6.60 -0.89 5.84
CA PHE A 43 5.89 -1.91 5.05
C PHE A 43 6.84 -2.78 4.22
N LEU A 44 7.87 -2.18 3.60
CA LEU A 44 8.87 -2.93 2.85
C LEU A 44 9.66 -3.89 3.76
N ILE A 45 10.05 -3.44 4.95
CA ILE A 45 10.73 -4.29 5.94
C ILE A 45 9.82 -5.45 6.36
N LEU A 46 8.56 -5.18 6.69
CA LEU A 46 7.60 -6.22 7.06
C LEU A 46 7.44 -7.27 5.96
N ASP A 47 7.31 -6.84 4.70
CA ASP A 47 7.17 -7.76 3.58
C ASP A 47 8.45 -8.59 3.34
N ILE A 48 9.64 -7.97 3.45
CA ILE A 48 10.91 -8.68 3.33
C ILE A 48 11.08 -9.71 4.46
N LEU A 49 10.78 -9.34 5.70
CA LEU A 49 10.82 -10.24 6.85
C LEU A 49 9.85 -11.41 6.68
N ARG A 50 8.63 -11.14 6.20
CA ARG A 50 7.64 -12.17 5.88
C ARG A 50 8.13 -13.14 4.80
N ILE A 51 8.82 -12.65 3.76
CA ILE A 51 9.34 -13.49 2.68
C ILE A 51 10.50 -14.37 3.16
N ARG A 52 11.39 -13.82 4.00
CA ARG A 52 12.64 -14.49 4.42
C ARG A 52 12.49 -15.35 5.68
N SER A 53 11.58 -15.01 6.59
CA SER A 53 11.45 -15.68 7.89
C SER A 53 10.13 -16.44 8.02
N LYS A 54 10.24 -17.73 8.39
CA LYS A 54 9.07 -18.59 8.66
C LYS A 54 8.22 -18.06 9.81
N ASN A 55 8.83 -17.49 10.85
CA ASN A 55 8.14 -16.98 12.03
C ASN A 55 7.27 -15.76 11.67
N PHE A 56 7.86 -14.79 10.96
CA PHE A 56 7.11 -13.62 10.48
C PHE A 56 6.06 -13.98 9.45
N LYS A 57 6.32 -14.98 8.60
CA LYS A 57 5.32 -15.53 7.69
C LYS A 57 4.12 -16.12 8.44
N SER A 58 4.35 -16.85 9.53
CA SER A 58 3.28 -17.43 10.35
C SER A 58 2.44 -16.33 11.01
N LEU A 59 3.09 -15.33 11.61
CA LEU A 59 2.42 -14.18 12.21
C LEU A 59 1.60 -13.41 11.17
N TYR A 60 2.18 -13.12 10.02
CA TYR A 60 1.48 -12.46 8.92
C TYR A 60 0.29 -13.28 8.43
N ASN A 61 0.47 -14.58 8.23
CA ASN A 61 -0.59 -15.47 7.77
C ASN A 61 -1.75 -15.51 8.77
N TYR A 62 -1.49 -15.47 10.06
CA TYR A 62 -2.54 -15.43 11.07
C TYR A 62 -3.52 -14.27 10.85
N PHE A 63 -3.02 -13.09 10.49
CA PHE A 63 -3.87 -11.91 10.25
C PHE A 63 -4.35 -11.77 8.79
N PHE A 64 -3.50 -12.12 7.82
CA PHE A 64 -3.67 -11.67 6.44
C PHE A 64 -3.71 -12.79 5.38
N ILE A 65 -3.70 -14.08 5.78
CA ILE A 65 -3.76 -15.20 4.81
C ILE A 65 -5.02 -15.13 3.93
N SER A 66 -6.14 -14.69 4.50
CA SER A 66 -7.44 -14.62 3.82
C SER A 66 -7.46 -13.58 2.70
N ILE A 67 -6.71 -12.49 2.87
CA ILE A 67 -6.63 -11.39 1.91
C ILE A 67 -5.40 -11.47 1.01
N THR A 68 -4.43 -12.35 1.24
CA THR A 68 -3.21 -12.44 0.42
C THR A 68 -3.39 -13.45 -0.72
N ARG A 69 -3.12 -13.04 -1.97
CA ARG A 69 -3.20 -13.98 -3.12
C ARG A 69 -2.05 -14.99 -3.03
N LYS A 70 -2.32 -16.24 -3.45
CA LYS A 70 -1.29 -17.31 -3.46
C LYS A 70 0.00 -16.89 -4.18
N ASN A 71 -0.13 -16.12 -5.25
CA ASN A 71 0.99 -15.64 -6.08
C ASN A 71 1.79 -14.49 -5.42
N GLU A 72 1.25 -13.82 -4.39
CA GLU A 72 1.91 -12.76 -3.61
C GLU A 72 2.71 -13.32 -2.42
N SER A 73 2.60 -14.61 -2.13
CA SER A 73 3.19 -15.26 -0.94
C SER A 73 4.72 -15.21 -0.86
N LYS A 74 5.40 -14.89 -1.96
CA LYS A 74 6.87 -14.73 -2.05
C LYS A 74 7.29 -13.40 -2.68
N LYS A 75 6.35 -12.45 -2.85
CA LYS A 75 6.57 -11.15 -3.50
C LYS A 75 6.15 -10.01 -2.57
N LEU A 76 6.41 -8.76 -2.91
CA LEU A 76 5.82 -7.64 -2.18
C LEU A 76 4.29 -7.68 -2.31
N THR A 77 3.60 -7.22 -1.28
CA THR A 77 2.14 -7.10 -1.24
C THR A 77 1.68 -5.83 -1.96
N GLY A 78 0.38 -5.79 -2.27
CA GLY A 78 -0.25 -4.57 -2.80
C GLY A 78 0.00 -3.35 -1.91
N ALA A 79 -0.03 -3.49 -0.58
CA ALA A 79 0.25 -2.39 0.33
C ALA A 79 1.66 -1.79 0.14
N SER A 80 2.69 -2.63 0.08
CA SER A 80 4.06 -2.17 -0.21
C SER A 80 4.16 -1.47 -1.56
N TYR A 81 3.48 -1.98 -2.59
CA TYR A 81 3.45 -1.33 -3.90
C TYR A 81 2.72 0.02 -3.86
N VAL A 82 1.60 0.15 -3.15
CA VAL A 82 0.85 1.41 -3.00
C VAL A 82 1.69 2.46 -2.27
N PHE A 83 2.33 2.12 -1.15
CA PHE A 83 3.15 3.09 -0.42
C PHE A 83 4.38 3.50 -1.23
N LEU A 84 5.08 2.54 -1.85
CA LEU A 84 6.26 2.83 -2.66
C LEU A 84 5.92 3.68 -3.89
N SER A 85 4.86 3.35 -4.62
CA SER A 85 4.40 4.13 -5.78
C SER A 85 3.95 5.52 -5.37
N SER A 86 3.23 5.66 -4.25
CA SER A 86 2.82 6.96 -3.72
C SER A 86 4.01 7.84 -3.37
N LEU A 87 5.02 7.25 -2.69
CA LEU A 87 6.25 7.96 -2.35
C LEU A 87 6.96 8.48 -3.61
N ILE A 88 7.12 7.64 -4.64
CA ILE A 88 7.75 8.00 -5.91
C ILE A 88 6.96 9.10 -6.62
N ILE A 89 5.64 8.93 -6.76
CA ILE A 89 4.77 9.88 -7.45
C ILE A 89 4.83 11.25 -6.77
N ILE A 90 4.68 11.29 -5.46
CA ILE A 90 4.70 12.55 -4.71
C ILE A 90 6.09 13.19 -4.76
N PHE A 91 7.16 12.41 -4.69
CA PHE A 91 8.53 12.92 -4.72
C PHE A 91 8.88 13.57 -6.08
N PHE A 92 8.56 12.91 -7.19
CA PHE A 92 8.99 13.36 -8.52
C PHE A 92 8.06 14.37 -9.19
N PHE A 93 6.76 14.35 -8.90
CA PHE A 93 5.79 15.20 -9.59
C PHE A 93 5.31 16.38 -8.72
N SER A 94 4.63 17.34 -9.37
CA SER A 94 3.94 18.44 -8.68
C SER A 94 2.73 17.91 -7.91
N GLU A 95 2.31 18.62 -6.86
CA GLU A 95 1.21 18.20 -5.99
C GLU A 95 -0.07 17.88 -6.77
N ASN A 96 -0.46 18.76 -7.69
CA ASN A 96 -1.66 18.56 -8.52
C ASN A 96 -1.60 17.27 -9.34
N ILE A 97 -0.46 16.99 -9.98
CA ILE A 97 -0.27 15.78 -10.79
C ILE A 97 -0.28 14.54 -9.89
N ALA A 98 0.42 14.61 -8.76
CA ALA A 98 0.50 13.50 -7.81
C ALA A 98 -0.88 13.15 -7.24
N VAL A 99 -1.65 14.16 -6.80
CA VAL A 99 -3.00 13.98 -6.27
C VAL A 99 -3.91 13.28 -7.29
N ILE A 100 -3.99 13.80 -8.52
CA ILE A 100 -4.85 13.24 -9.56
C ILE A 100 -4.44 11.80 -9.90
N SER A 101 -3.13 11.56 -10.05
CA SER A 101 -2.59 10.23 -10.37
C SER A 101 -2.93 9.21 -9.29
N LEU A 102 -2.81 9.60 -8.02
CA LEU A 102 -3.14 8.73 -6.89
C LEU A 102 -4.63 8.45 -6.79
N PHE A 103 -5.50 9.43 -7.00
CA PHE A 103 -6.94 9.18 -7.05
C PHE A 103 -7.31 8.20 -8.17
N ILE A 104 -6.73 8.38 -9.37
CA ILE A 104 -6.98 7.47 -10.50
C ILE A 104 -6.52 6.05 -10.15
N MET A 105 -5.29 5.89 -9.63
CA MET A 105 -4.77 4.59 -9.24
C MET A 105 -5.69 3.90 -8.22
N ILE A 106 -6.10 4.63 -7.18
CA ILE A 106 -6.87 4.08 -6.06
C ILE A 106 -8.27 3.65 -6.51
N ILE A 107 -8.96 4.49 -7.28
CA ILE A 107 -10.33 4.21 -7.75
C ILE A 107 -10.33 3.13 -8.82
N SER A 108 -9.36 3.14 -9.75
CA SER A 108 -9.39 2.21 -10.90
C SER A 108 -8.95 0.79 -10.57
N ASP A 109 -8.08 0.60 -9.57
CA ASP A 109 -7.64 -0.74 -9.11
C ASP A 109 -8.55 -1.33 -8.01
N THR A 110 -9.55 -0.56 -7.57
CA THR A 110 -10.62 -1.04 -6.67
C THR A 110 -11.80 -1.56 -7.47
#